data_AF-A0A942RPU1-F1
#
_entry.id   AF-A0A942RPU1-F1
#
_cell.length_a   1.000
_cell.length_b   1.000
_cell.length_c   1.000
_cell.angle_alpha   90.00
_cell.angle_beta   90.00
_cell.angle_gamma   90.00
#
_symmetry.space_group_name_H-M   'P 1'
#
loop_
_entity.id
_entity.type
_entity.pdbx_description
1 polymer ?
#
loop_
_entity_poly.entity_id
_entity_poly.type
_entity_poly.pdbx_seq_one_letter_code
_entity_poly.pdbx_strand_id
1 'polypeptide(L)' 'MSTQAPAPVQSFSDTSIEKIAYKSVESIPTQEPNDRSRLGYHVWLWLTTKEGTLEESVRSAGSRMLVSY' A
#
# COMPACT_ATOMS: atom_id res chain seq x y z
N MET A 1 -18.12 -24.16 -20.50
CA MET A 1 -17.47 -23.20 -19.59
C MET A 1 -16.19 -22.75 -20.26
N SER A 2 -16.17 -21.55 -20.86
CA SER A 2 -14.95 -21.00 -21.47
C SER A 2 -14.41 -19.93 -20.52
N THR A 3 -13.18 -20.09 -20.05
CA THR A 3 -12.52 -19.12 -19.18
C THR A 3 -11.94 -17.99 -20.02
N GLN A 4 -12.39 -16.76 -19.78
CA GLN A 4 -11.83 -15.57 -20.41
C GLN A 4 -10.42 -15.30 -19.81
N ALA A 5 -9.48 -14.90 -20.66
CA ALA A 5 -8.16 -14.52 -20.20
C ALA A 5 -8.25 -13.35 -19.21
N PRO A 6 -7.38 -13.31 -18.18
CA PRO A 6 -7.37 -12.21 -17.22
C PRO A 6 -7.11 -10.88 -17.94
N ALA A 7 -7.79 -9.82 -17.47
CA ALA A 7 -7.56 -8.49 -17.99
C ALA A 7 -6.09 -8.08 -17.81
N PRO A 8 -5.51 -7.34 -18.77
CA PRO A 8 -4.16 -6.82 -18.62
C PRO A 8 -4.07 -5.90 -17.40
N VAL A 9 -2.97 -6.01 -16.66
CA VAL A 9 -2.73 -5.20 -15.46
C VAL A 9 -2.51 -3.75 -15.87
N GLN A 10 -3.41 -2.86 -15.42
CA GLN A 10 -3.25 -1.43 -15.61
C GLN A 10 -2.28 -0.88 -14.55
N SER A 11 -1.19 -0.27 -15.00
CA SER A 11 -0.27 0.44 -14.10
C SER A 11 -0.76 1.86 -13.87
N PHE A 12 -0.69 2.33 -12.63
CA PHE A 12 -0.90 3.74 -12.33
C PHE A 12 0.26 4.60 -12.88
N SER A 13 -0.04 5.87 -13.18
CA SER A 13 0.98 6.86 -13.53
C SER A 13 2.02 6.99 -12.42
N ASP A 14 3.29 7.23 -12.77
CA ASP A 14 4.36 7.43 -11.79
C ASP A 14 4.14 8.65 -10.89
N THR A 15 3.33 9.61 -11.35
CA THR A 15 2.95 10.81 -10.60
C THR A 15 1.66 10.65 -9.80
N SER A 16 0.99 9.51 -9.90
CA SER A 16 -0.25 9.25 -9.15
C SER A 16 0.02 9.08 -7.66
N ILE A 17 -0.95 9.48 -6.83
CA ILE A 17 -0.87 9.34 -5.38
C ILE A 17 -0.80 7.85 -5.00
N GLU A 18 -1.51 6.98 -5.73
CA GLU A 18 -1.45 5.54 -5.60
C GLU A 18 -0.03 5.03 -5.75
N LYS A 19 0.63 5.36 -6.87
CA LYS A 19 1.98 4.89 -7.14
C LYS A 19 2.97 5.40 -6.10
N ILE A 20 2.85 6.67 -5.69
CA ILE A 20 3.68 7.25 -4.63
C ILE A 20 3.50 6.48 -3.31
N ALA A 21 2.25 6.23 -2.89
CA ALA A 21 1.95 5.54 -1.65
C ALA A 21 2.52 4.11 -1.64
N TYR A 22 2.20 3.30 -2.65
CA TYR A 22 2.66 1.91 -2.72
C TYR A 22 4.17 1.79 -2.91
N LYS A 23 4.79 2.73 -3.65
CA LYS A 23 6.25 2.76 -3.82
C LYS A 23 6.98 3.15 -2.53
N SER A 24 6.39 4.04 -1.71
CA SER A 24 6.99 4.47 -0.44
C SER A 24 7.16 3.34 0.59
N VAL A 25 6.35 2.28 0.47
CA VAL A 25 6.37 1.12 1.38
C VAL A 25 7.01 -0.12 0.76
N GLU A 26 7.43 -0.05 -0.52
CA GLU A 26 7.86 -1.21 -1.30
C GLU A 26 9.06 -1.93 -0.68
N SER A 27 10.00 -1.19 -0.07
CA SER A 27 11.21 -1.73 0.54
C SER A 27 11.02 -2.20 1.99
N ILE A 28 9.85 -2.01 2.61
CA ILE A 28 9.64 -2.32 4.02
C ILE A 28 9.47 -3.84 4.20
N PRO A 29 10.33 -4.50 5.01
CA PRO A 29 10.23 -5.93 5.25
C PRO A 29 9.01 -6.22 6.13
N THR A 30 8.13 -7.07 5.63
CA THR A 30 6.87 -7.44 6.30
C THR A 30 6.71 -8.95 6.32
N GLN A 31 5.91 -9.44 7.26
CA GLN A 31 5.69 -10.88 7.42
C GLN A 31 5.02 -11.50 6.18
N GLU A 32 4.01 -10.83 5.63
CA GLU A 32 3.35 -11.24 4.40
C GLU A 32 3.28 -10.08 3.39
N PRO A 33 3.26 -10.35 2.07
CA PRO A 33 3.10 -9.30 1.07
C PRO A 33 1.86 -8.42 1.29
N ASN A 34 0.80 -8.99 1.86
CA ASN A 34 -0.43 -8.28 2.18
C ASN A 34 -0.27 -7.26 3.32
N ASP A 35 0.64 -7.47 4.27
CA ASP A 35 0.93 -6.48 5.31
C ASP A 35 1.51 -5.19 4.69
N ARG A 36 2.34 -5.32 3.65
CA ARG A 36 2.86 -4.19 2.87
C ARG A 36 1.77 -3.53 2.02
N SER A 37 0.87 -4.31 1.42
CA SER A 37 -0.28 -3.77 0.69
C SER A 37 -1.20 -2.96 1.62
N ARG A 38 -1.48 -3.47 2.82
CA ARG A 38 -2.23 -2.73 3.86
C ARG A 38 -1.54 -1.43 4.23
N LEU A 39 -0.22 -1.46 4.40
CA LEU A 39 0.55 -0.26 4.72
C LEU A 39 0.42 0.79 3.59
N GLY A 40 0.59 0.37 2.34
CA GLY A 40 0.43 1.24 1.17
C GLY A 40 -0.97 1.83 1.05
N TYR A 41 -2.02 1.04 1.34
CA TYR A 41 -3.40 1.52 1.36
C TYR A 41 -3.63 2.62 2.41
N HIS A 42 -3.13 2.46 3.63
CA HIS A 42 -3.29 3.49 4.67
C HIS A 42 -2.49 4.76 4.37
N VAL A 43 -1.31 4.63 3.77
CA VAL A 43 -0.54 5.79 3.28
C VAL A 43 -1.31 6.52 2.18
N TRP A 44 -1.87 5.79 1.21
CA TRP A 44 -2.71 6.36 0.15
C TRP A 44 -3.94 7.06 0.72
N LEU A 45 -4.64 6.42 1.68
CA LEU A 45 -5.83 6.98 2.31
C LEU A 45 -5.51 8.31 3.00
N TRP A 46 -4.40 8.37 3.74
CA TRP A 46 -3.94 9.62 4.35
C TRP A 46 -3.55 10.67 3.32
N LEU A 47 -2.86 10.29 2.24
CA LEU A 47 -2.49 11.22 1.17
C LEU A 47 -3.72 11.81 0.46
N THR A 48 -4.81 11.06 0.33
CA THR A 48 -6.05 11.49 -0.33
C THR A 48 -6.94 12.32 0.59
N THR A 49 -7.13 11.89 1.84
CA THR A 49 -8.08 12.52 2.77
C THR A 49 -7.45 13.61 3.66
N LYS A 50 -6.15 13.48 3.94
CA LYS A 50 -5.40 14.32 4.90
C LYS A 50 -6.02 14.35 6.30
N GLU A 51 -6.77 13.31 6.68
CA GLU A 51 -7.35 13.19 8.01
C GLU A 51 -6.32 12.67 9.02
N GLY A 52 -6.20 13.36 10.15
CA GLY A 52 -5.25 13.01 11.21
C GLY A 52 -3.79 13.07 10.78
N THR A 53 -2.94 12.31 11.46
CA THR A 53 -1.50 12.26 11.21
C THR A 53 -1.11 11.04 10.36
N LEU A 54 0.06 11.12 9.71
CA LEU A 54 0.61 9.99 8.97
C LEU A 54 0.93 8.83 9.93
N GLU A 55 1.44 9.14 11.11
CA GLU A 55 1.77 8.20 12.17
C GLU A 55 0.54 7.42 12.64
N GLU A 56 -0.61 8.08 12.83
CA GLU A 56 -1.88 7.42 13.16
C GLU A 56 -2.35 6.51 12.04
N SER A 57 -2.20 6.95 10.79
CA SER A 57 -2.58 6.14 9.61
C SER A 57 -1.71 4.89 9.48
N VAL A 58 -0.39 5.03 9.66
CA VAL A 58 0.57 3.91 9.69
C VAL A 58 0.27 2.95 10.83
N ARG A 59 -0.04 3.45 12.04
CA ARG A 59 -0.44 2.61 13.18
C ARG A 59 -1.73 1.84 12.89
N SER A 60 -2.71 2.50 12.26
CA SER A 60 -4.01 1.91 11.91
C SER A 60 -3.89 0.80 10.86
N ALA A 61 -2.83 0.81 10.05
CA ALA A 61 -2.60 -0.25 9.06
C ALA A 61 -2.46 -1.64 9.70
N GLY A 62 -1.94 -1.70 10.93
CA GLY A 62 -1.73 -2.95 11.65
C GLY A 62 -0.78 -3.92 10.93
N SER A 63 0.13 -3.39 10.11
CA SER A 63 1.06 -4.18 9.30
C SER A 63 2.12 -4.83 10.19
N ARG A 64 2.28 -6.16 10.06
CA ARG A 64 3.32 -6.91 10.77
C ARG A 64 4.66 -6.72 10.07
N MET A 65 5.50 -5.84 10.63
CA MET A 65 6.83 -5.56 10.09
C MET A 65 7.86 -6.52 10.70
N LEU A 66 8.86 -6.92 9.91
CA LEU A 66 9.96 -7.78 10.35
C LEU A 66 11.18 -6.98 10.85
N VAL A 67 10.99 -5.69 11.13
CA VAL A 67 12.06 -4.85 11.68
C VAL A 67 12.24 -5.22 13.16
N SER A 68 13.43 -5.70 13.51
CA SER A 68 13.85 -5.82 14.90
C SER A 68 14.52 -4.51 15.31
N TYR A 69 14.14 -3.99 16.49
CA TYR A 69 14.87 -2.93 17.19
C TYR A 69 15.97 -3.54 18.04
#